data_AF-A0AAW0KIK2-F1
#
_entry.id   AF-A0AAW0KIK2-F1
#
_cell.length_a   1.000
_cell.length_b   1.000
_cell.length_c   1.000
_cell.angle_alpha   90.00
_cell.angle_beta   90.00
_cell.angle_gamma   90.00
#
_symmetry.space_group_name_H-M   'P 1'
#
loop_
_entity.id
_entity.type
_entity.pdbx_description
1 polymer ?
#
loop_
_entity_poly.entity_id
_entity_poly.type
_entity_poly.pdbx_seq_one_letter_code
_entity_poly.pdbx_strand_id
1 'polypeptide(L)'
;MEERREEEAVEANWRVEAATKTIVAQINHAIGAAGIVSIECKTVMYKYGSMIWEYLIEGVRPETVCVGVGLCNGTHHLSTGIASMVYNETQAGSSVDDHESAFCTFCGMIVYWIQVQLKERRTKEKVFTYVNELCERLPNPIGKSFIDCDNIAGMPYISFTIGNKSFPLSPEQYTLRVEENYGTVCVSGFGALDVPPPQGPLWVLGDLFLGAYHTVFDFGNLRVGFAKAA
;
A
#
# COMPACT_ATOMS: atom_id res chain seq x y z
N MET A 1 -24.97 -17.13 0.76
CA MET A 1 -24.50 -15.73 0.76
C MET A 1 -23.76 -15.45 2.06
N GLU A 2 -24.29 -15.89 3.21
CA GLU A 2 -23.57 -15.99 4.50
C GLU A 2 -22.26 -16.80 4.37
N GLU A 3 -22.32 -18.04 3.88
CA GLU A 3 -21.13 -18.93 3.70
C GLU A 3 -20.01 -18.32 2.85
N ARG A 4 -20.35 -17.62 1.77
CA ARG A 4 -19.36 -16.93 0.91
C ARG A 4 -18.73 -15.73 1.63
N ARG A 5 -19.51 -15.04 2.47
CA ARG A 5 -19.02 -13.94 3.31
C ARG A 5 -18.14 -14.44 4.45
N GLU A 6 -18.45 -15.61 5.00
CA GLU A 6 -17.62 -16.28 6.00
C GLU A 6 -16.32 -16.79 5.39
N GLU A 7 -16.35 -17.41 4.19
CA GLU A 7 -15.14 -17.78 3.44
C GLU A 7 -14.27 -16.56 3.10
N GLU A 8 -14.87 -15.46 2.60
CA GLU A 8 -14.16 -14.20 2.35
C GLU A 8 -13.57 -13.58 3.63
N ALA A 9 -14.25 -13.72 4.78
CA ALA A 9 -13.75 -13.22 6.07
C ALA A 9 -12.61 -14.08 6.63
N VAL A 10 -12.66 -15.41 6.48
CA VAL A 10 -11.55 -16.32 6.81
C VAL A 10 -10.36 -16.06 5.87
N GLU A 11 -10.60 -15.77 4.59
CA GLU A 11 -9.56 -15.38 3.63
C GLU A 11 -8.99 -13.96 3.85
N ALA A 12 -9.61 -13.10 4.64
CA ALA A 12 -9.04 -11.78 4.95
C ALA A 12 -8.11 -11.85 6.18
N ASN A 13 -8.36 -12.78 7.10
CA ASN A 13 -7.72 -12.81 8.42
C ASN A 13 -6.22 -13.13 8.38
N TRP A 14 -5.77 -13.88 7.36
CA TRP A 14 -4.35 -14.22 7.22
C TRP A 14 -3.48 -13.07 6.71
N ARG A 15 -4.07 -12.05 6.11
CA ARG A 15 -3.34 -11.05 5.31
C ARG A 15 -2.63 -10.00 6.16
N VAL A 16 -1.55 -9.45 5.61
CA VAL A 16 -0.97 -8.21 6.10
C VAL A 16 -1.46 -7.06 5.21
N GLU A 17 -2.34 -6.23 5.73
CA GLU A 17 -2.98 -5.18 4.96
C GLU A 17 -2.38 -3.82 5.25
N ALA A 18 -2.08 -3.07 4.19
CA ALA A 18 -1.70 -1.67 4.28
C ALA A 18 -2.92 -0.80 3.95
N ALA A 19 -3.10 0.28 4.71
CA ALA A 19 -4.15 1.28 4.44
C ALA A 19 -3.95 2.07 3.12
N THR A 20 -2.88 1.80 2.36
CA THR A 20 -2.60 2.50 1.12
C THR A 20 -2.12 1.55 0.03
N LYS A 21 -2.77 1.63 -1.14
CA LYS A 21 -2.37 0.93 -2.37
C LYS A 21 -0.95 1.29 -2.82
N THR A 22 -0.46 2.46 -2.43
CA THR A 22 0.87 2.98 -2.78
C THR A 22 1.99 2.06 -2.31
N ILE A 23 1.91 1.53 -1.09
CA ILE A 23 2.94 0.62 -0.54
C ILE A 23 2.76 -0.79 -1.11
N VAL A 24 1.52 -1.27 -1.22
CA VAL A 24 1.24 -2.60 -1.75
C VAL A 24 1.72 -2.73 -3.19
N ALA A 25 1.59 -1.68 -4.01
CA ALA A 25 2.15 -1.67 -5.36
C ALA A 25 3.68 -1.82 -5.37
N GLN A 26 4.39 -1.17 -4.44
CA GLN A 26 5.84 -1.31 -4.31
C GLN A 26 6.24 -2.74 -3.88
N ILE A 27 5.49 -3.33 -2.95
CA ILE A 27 5.67 -4.72 -2.52
C ILE A 27 5.45 -5.67 -3.70
N ASN A 28 4.31 -5.55 -4.39
CA ASN A 28 3.96 -6.36 -5.55
C ASN A 28 5.05 -6.31 -6.63
N HIS A 29 5.59 -5.12 -6.90
CA HIS A 29 6.73 -4.97 -7.80
C HIS A 29 7.99 -5.70 -7.31
N ALA A 30 8.33 -5.56 -6.02
CA ALA A 30 9.52 -6.19 -5.45
C ALA A 30 9.44 -7.73 -5.40
N ILE A 31 8.25 -8.29 -5.23
CA ILE A 31 8.04 -9.74 -5.15
C ILE A 31 7.62 -10.36 -6.49
N GLY A 32 7.52 -9.56 -7.57
CA GLY A 32 7.10 -10.04 -8.88
C GLY A 32 5.63 -10.46 -8.95
N ALA A 33 4.77 -9.92 -8.09
CA ALA A 33 3.35 -10.21 -8.13
C ALA A 33 2.68 -9.59 -9.36
N ALA A 34 1.75 -10.34 -9.94
CA ALA A 34 0.81 -9.85 -10.93
C ALA A 34 -0.08 -8.77 -10.30
N GLY A 35 -0.22 -7.66 -11.01
CA GLY A 35 -1.18 -6.61 -10.68
C GLY A 35 -1.98 -6.19 -11.91
N ILE A 36 -2.79 -5.16 -11.75
CA ILE A 36 -3.59 -4.60 -12.83
C ILE A 36 -2.87 -3.39 -13.44
N VAL A 37 -2.89 -3.32 -14.77
CA VAL A 37 -2.38 -2.15 -15.49
C VAL A 37 -3.42 -1.04 -15.43
N SER A 38 -3.08 0.11 -14.84
CA SER A 38 -3.92 1.31 -14.90
C SER A 38 -3.49 2.24 -16.02
N ILE A 39 -4.43 2.52 -16.91
CA ILE A 39 -4.26 3.46 -18.03
C ILE A 39 -4.19 4.90 -17.50
N GLU A 40 -4.97 5.22 -16.48
CA GLU A 40 -5.01 6.52 -15.83
C GLU A 40 -3.67 6.82 -15.15
N CYS A 41 -3.11 5.86 -14.39
CA CYS A 41 -1.78 5.98 -13.78
C CYS A 41 -0.70 6.25 -14.82
N LYS A 42 -0.67 5.44 -15.89
CA LYS A 42 0.26 5.63 -17.01
C LYS A 42 0.07 6.97 -17.70
N THR A 43 -1.17 7.43 -17.84
CA THR A 43 -1.48 8.74 -18.43
C THR A 43 -0.97 9.88 -17.57
N VAL A 44 -1.09 9.79 -16.23
CA VAL A 44 -0.54 10.81 -15.33
C VAL A 44 0.98 10.87 -15.48
N MET A 45 1.66 9.72 -15.46
CA MET A 45 3.11 9.65 -15.66
C MET A 45 3.55 10.24 -17.00
N TYR A 46 2.88 9.85 -18.08
CA TYR A 46 3.23 10.29 -19.43
C TYR A 46 3.02 11.79 -19.63
N LYS A 47 1.88 12.34 -19.19
CA LYS A 47 1.53 13.75 -19.44
C LYS A 47 2.13 14.71 -18.42
N TYR A 48 2.17 14.33 -17.15
CA TYR A 48 2.48 15.24 -16.05
C TYR A 48 3.75 14.86 -15.29
N GLY A 49 4.30 13.65 -15.49
CA GLY A 49 5.46 13.16 -14.74
C GLY A 49 6.65 14.11 -14.73
N SER A 50 6.97 14.74 -15.87
CA SER A 50 8.05 15.73 -15.96
C SER A 50 7.79 16.96 -15.08
N MET A 51 6.57 17.49 -15.07
CA MET A 51 6.22 18.65 -14.25
C MET A 51 6.24 18.30 -12.75
N ILE A 52 5.72 17.12 -12.40
CA ILE A 52 5.77 16.58 -11.04
C ILE A 52 7.23 16.46 -10.56
N TRP A 53 8.11 15.93 -11.41
CA TRP A 53 9.53 15.80 -11.12
C TRP A 53 10.21 17.14 -10.88
N GLU A 54 9.99 18.13 -11.76
CA GLU A 54 10.61 19.46 -11.60
C GLU A 54 10.13 20.12 -10.30
N TYR A 55 8.84 20.09 -10.00
CA TYR A 55 8.33 20.62 -8.71
C TYR A 55 9.00 19.96 -7.51
N LEU A 56 9.20 18.64 -7.54
CA LEU A 56 9.85 17.92 -6.45
C LEU A 56 11.35 18.27 -6.32
N ILE A 57 12.07 18.47 -7.43
CA ILE A 57 13.47 18.91 -7.40
C ILE A 57 13.61 20.37 -6.96
N GLU A 58 12.65 21.23 -7.33
CA GLU A 58 12.58 22.63 -6.91
C GLU A 58 12.22 22.80 -5.42
N GLY A 59 11.94 21.69 -4.71
CA GLY A 59 11.64 21.70 -3.28
C GLY A 59 10.19 22.06 -2.95
N VAL A 60 9.28 21.98 -3.93
CA VAL A 60 7.84 22.13 -3.68
C VAL A 60 7.38 21.01 -2.74
N ARG A 61 6.51 21.38 -1.79
CA ARG A 61 5.97 20.42 -0.82
C ARG A 61 5.09 19.37 -1.51
N PRO A 62 5.31 18.06 -1.30
CA PRO A 62 4.59 16.98 -1.98
C PRO A 62 3.07 17.12 -1.96
N GLU A 63 2.52 17.56 -0.82
CA GLU A 63 1.08 17.67 -0.58
C GLU A 63 0.43 18.71 -1.50
N THR A 64 1.23 19.62 -2.08
CA THR A 64 0.77 20.71 -2.94
C THR A 64 1.09 20.49 -4.42
N VAL A 65 1.93 19.50 -4.75
CA VAL A 65 2.39 19.26 -6.14
C VAL A 65 1.21 18.99 -7.06
N CYS A 66 0.28 18.12 -6.66
CA CYS A 66 -0.86 17.75 -7.51
C CYS A 66 -1.88 18.88 -7.70
N VAL A 67 -1.97 19.81 -6.74
CA VAL A 67 -2.76 21.04 -6.89
C VAL A 67 -2.06 22.00 -7.86
N GLY A 68 -0.74 22.16 -7.73
CA GLY A 68 0.05 23.01 -8.62
C GLY A 68 0.04 22.53 -10.07
N VAL A 69 0.05 21.21 -10.29
CA VAL A 69 -0.07 20.59 -11.63
C VAL A 69 -1.51 20.70 -12.18
N GLY A 70 -2.49 20.99 -11.32
CA GLY A 70 -3.90 21.13 -11.69
C GLY A 70 -4.68 19.80 -11.75
N LEU A 71 -4.16 18.73 -11.13
CA LEU A 71 -4.83 17.43 -11.06
C LEU A 71 -5.75 17.27 -9.85
N CYS A 72 -5.55 18.06 -8.80
CA CYS A 72 -6.33 18.04 -7.57
C CYS A 72 -6.88 19.43 -7.22
N ASN A 73 -8.05 19.46 -6.56
CA ASN A 73 -8.56 20.69 -5.94
C ASN A 73 -7.87 20.94 -4.59
N GLY A 74 -7.58 22.21 -4.27
CA GLY A 74 -6.85 22.62 -3.07
C GLY A 74 -7.52 22.32 -1.72
N THR A 75 -8.73 21.77 -1.71
CA THR A 75 -9.46 21.32 -0.51
C THR A 75 -9.09 19.90 -0.10
N HIS A 76 -8.48 19.11 -0.99
CA HIS A 76 -8.12 17.71 -0.75
C HIS A 76 -6.61 17.64 -0.48
N HIS A 77 -6.23 17.92 0.76
CA HIS A 77 -4.88 17.61 1.20
C HIS A 77 -4.67 16.10 1.11
N LEU A 78 -3.67 15.68 0.35
CA LEU A 78 -3.17 14.32 0.32
C LEU A 78 -2.81 13.96 1.76
N SER A 79 -3.66 13.19 2.44
CA SER A 79 -3.47 12.79 3.84
C SER A 79 -2.41 11.69 3.90
N THR A 80 -1.17 12.05 3.56
CA THR A 80 0.05 11.30 3.85
C THR A 80 0.68 11.75 5.18
N GLY A 81 0.05 12.69 5.90
CA GLY A 81 0.48 13.20 7.20
C GLY A 81 -0.43 12.77 8.36
N ILE A 82 0.18 12.44 9.50
CA ILE A 82 -0.49 12.09 10.77
C ILE A 82 -1.27 13.33 11.26
N ALA A 83 -2.60 13.31 11.16
CA ALA A 83 -3.46 14.27 11.83
C ALA A 83 -3.87 13.72 13.22
N SER A 84 -3.58 14.47 14.27
CA SER A 84 -3.93 14.13 15.65
C SER A 84 -5.42 14.36 15.90
N MET A 85 -6.10 13.40 16.54
CA MET A 85 -7.51 13.52 16.89
C MET A 85 -7.70 14.38 18.14
N VAL A 86 -8.53 15.43 18.02
CA VAL A 86 -9.39 15.91 19.10
C VAL A 86 -10.81 15.75 18.58
N TYR A 87 -11.57 14.82 19.18
CA TYR A 87 -13.01 14.72 18.90
C TYR A 87 -13.70 15.94 19.50
N ASN A 88 -14.41 16.70 18.67
CA ASN A 88 -15.58 17.43 19.11
C ASN A 88 -16.74 17.04 18.19
N GLU A 89 -17.64 16.22 18.73
CA GLU A 89 -18.96 16.00 18.15
C GLU A 89 -19.74 17.31 18.21
N THR A 90 -19.76 18.05 17.11
CA THR A 90 -20.91 18.85 16.67
C THR A 90 -20.57 19.49 15.34
N GLN A 91 -21.10 18.96 14.24
CA GLN A 91 -22.09 19.65 13.40
C GLN A 91 -22.34 18.86 12.11
N ALA A 92 -23.62 18.72 11.82
CA ALA A 92 -24.15 18.13 10.61
C ALA A 92 -23.78 18.95 9.36
N GLY A 93 -23.67 18.23 8.24
CA GLY A 93 -23.93 18.77 6.91
C GLY A 93 -22.72 19.25 6.12
N SER A 94 -22.19 18.38 5.28
CA SER A 94 -22.04 18.68 3.85
C SER A 94 -21.90 17.39 3.05
N SER A 95 -22.83 17.19 2.12
CA SER A 95 -22.65 16.31 0.97
C SER A 95 -21.49 16.87 0.15
N VAL A 96 -20.28 16.33 0.36
CA VAL A 96 -19.11 16.65 -0.46
C VAL A 96 -19.13 15.66 -1.62
N ASP A 97 -19.21 16.19 -2.85
CA ASP A 97 -19.10 15.44 -4.11
C ASP A 97 -17.87 14.51 -4.09
N ASP A 98 -18.12 13.23 -3.87
CA ASP A 98 -17.10 12.20 -3.64
C ASP A 98 -16.70 11.51 -4.96
N HIS A 99 -16.36 12.31 -5.97
CA HIS A 99 -15.64 11.83 -7.15
C HIS A 99 -14.32 12.58 -7.24
N GLU A 100 -13.40 12.28 -6.32
CA GLU A 100 -11.98 12.58 -6.52
C GLU A 100 -11.57 12.00 -7.88
N SER A 101 -10.99 12.83 -8.75
CA SER A 101 -10.61 12.35 -10.07
C SER A 101 -9.56 11.24 -9.89
N ALA A 102 -9.70 10.12 -10.61
CA ALA A 102 -8.68 9.07 -10.58
C ALA A 102 -7.27 9.64 -10.84
N PHE A 103 -7.18 10.69 -11.66
CA PHE A 103 -5.95 11.43 -11.92
C PHE A 103 -5.36 12.11 -10.68
N CYS A 104 -6.17 12.67 -9.78
CA CYS A 104 -5.71 13.26 -8.51
C CYS A 104 -5.08 12.19 -7.62
N THR A 105 -5.78 11.08 -7.42
CA THR A 105 -5.28 9.95 -6.62
C THR A 105 -3.98 9.40 -7.20
N PHE A 106 -3.92 9.17 -8.51
CA PHE A 106 -2.69 8.69 -9.16
C PHE A 106 -1.55 9.71 -9.11
N CYS A 107 -1.84 11.01 -9.20
CA CYS A 107 -0.83 12.04 -8.99
C CYS A 107 -0.22 11.92 -7.59
N GLY A 108 -1.04 11.77 -6.56
CA GLY A 108 -0.57 11.59 -5.19
C GLY A 108 0.33 10.37 -5.02
N MET A 109 -0.05 9.24 -5.61
CA MET A 109 0.76 8.01 -5.62
C MET A 109 2.11 8.24 -6.32
N ILE A 110 2.09 8.88 -7.49
CA ILE A 110 3.28 9.18 -8.29
C ILE A 110 4.22 10.13 -7.55
N VAL A 111 3.68 11.19 -6.94
CA VAL A 111 4.45 12.12 -6.09
C VAL A 111 5.16 11.34 -5.00
N TYR A 112 4.44 10.49 -4.26
CA TYR A 112 5.04 9.67 -3.22
C TYR A 112 6.15 8.75 -3.75
N TRP A 113 5.89 8.01 -4.84
CA TRP A 113 6.88 7.08 -5.39
C TRP A 113 8.13 7.79 -5.90
N ILE A 114 7.97 8.93 -6.59
CA ILE A 114 9.11 9.76 -7.01
C ILE A 114 9.90 10.22 -5.79
N GLN A 115 9.22 10.70 -4.76
CA GLN A 115 9.89 11.15 -3.52
C GLN A 115 10.67 10.04 -2.82
N VAL A 116 10.13 8.82 -2.78
CA VAL A 116 10.85 7.66 -2.25
C VAL A 116 12.13 7.43 -3.05
N GLN A 117 12.05 7.45 -4.38
CA GLN A 117 13.22 7.24 -5.24
C GLN A 117 14.24 8.40 -5.20
N LEU A 118 13.79 9.63 -4.96
CA LEU A 118 14.66 10.79 -4.76
C LEU A 118 15.48 10.69 -3.48
N LYS A 119 14.93 10.11 -2.40
CA LYS A 119 15.70 9.81 -1.18
C LYS A 119 16.84 8.81 -1.44
N GLU A 120 16.67 7.93 -2.43
CA GLU A 120 17.71 7.01 -2.91
C GLU A 120 18.67 7.63 -3.96
N ARG A 121 18.54 8.92 -4.27
CA ARG A 121 19.38 9.67 -5.25
C ARG A 121 19.40 9.04 -6.65
N ARG A 122 18.28 8.48 -7.10
CA ARG A 122 18.17 7.90 -8.45
C ARG A 122 18.01 8.96 -9.54
N THR A 123 18.41 8.61 -10.78
CA THR A 123 18.25 9.51 -11.95
C THR A 123 16.80 9.56 -12.42
N LYS A 124 16.41 10.65 -13.08
CA LYS A 124 15.05 10.88 -13.60
C LYS A 124 14.54 9.69 -14.41
N GLU A 125 15.37 9.17 -15.31
CA GLU A 125 15.02 8.06 -16.20
C GLU A 125 14.70 6.79 -15.41
N LYS A 126 15.56 6.43 -14.44
CA LYS A 126 15.35 5.26 -13.58
C LYS A 126 14.09 5.40 -12.73
N VAL A 127 13.84 6.60 -12.21
CA VAL A 127 12.61 6.87 -11.45
C VAL A 127 11.37 6.72 -12.32
N PHE A 128 11.39 7.28 -13.54
CA PHE A 128 10.23 7.22 -14.44
C PHE A 128 9.95 5.79 -14.89
N THR A 129 10.98 5.01 -15.21
CA THR A 129 10.84 3.58 -15.50
C THR A 129 10.20 2.84 -14.32
N TYR A 130 10.76 3.01 -13.12
CA TYR A 130 10.24 2.38 -11.91
C TYR A 130 8.78 2.73 -11.64
N VAL A 131 8.42 4.01 -11.71
CA VAL A 131 7.02 4.43 -11.47
C VAL A 131 6.08 3.89 -12.55
N ASN A 132 6.50 3.83 -13.81
CA ASN A 132 5.69 3.22 -14.87
C ASN A 132 5.45 1.72 -14.61
N GLU A 133 6.46 1.00 -14.11
CA GLU A 133 6.34 -0.41 -13.71
C GLU A 133 5.41 -0.60 -12.50
N LEU A 134 5.30 0.40 -11.61
CA LEU A 134 4.32 0.39 -10.52
C LEU A 134 2.88 0.57 -11.04
N CYS A 135 2.67 1.40 -12.07
CA CYS A 135 1.36 1.53 -12.72
C CYS A 135 0.88 0.23 -13.40
N GLU A 136 1.78 -0.74 -13.63
CA GLU A 136 1.47 -2.08 -14.17
C GLU A 136 1.17 -3.12 -13.09
N ARG A 137 1.45 -2.80 -11.83
CA ARG A 137 1.35 -3.72 -10.70
C ARG A 137 0.46 -3.21 -9.57
N LEU A 138 -0.52 -2.37 -9.92
CA LEU A 138 -1.48 -1.90 -8.94
C LEU A 138 -2.25 -3.08 -8.33
N PRO A 139 -2.62 -3.00 -7.04
CA PRO A 139 -3.41 -4.03 -6.39
C PRO A 139 -4.71 -4.30 -7.16
N ASN A 140 -5.03 -5.57 -7.37
CA ASN A 140 -6.26 -6.00 -8.03
C ASN A 140 -7.48 -5.64 -7.14
N PRO A 141 -8.59 -5.11 -7.69
CA PRO A 141 -9.82 -4.89 -6.93
C PRO A 141 -10.43 -6.14 -6.28
N ILE A 142 -10.11 -7.34 -6.78
CA ILE A 142 -10.48 -8.64 -6.15
C ILE A 142 -9.65 -8.89 -4.86
N GLY A 143 -8.71 -8.00 -4.55
CA GLY A 143 -7.90 -8.03 -3.36
C GLY A 143 -6.71 -8.97 -3.45
N LYS A 144 -6.69 -10.01 -4.30
CA LYS A 144 -5.58 -10.98 -4.39
C LYS A 144 -4.50 -10.55 -5.39
N SER A 145 -3.23 -10.73 -5.02
CA SER A 145 -2.07 -10.53 -5.91
C SER A 145 -1.35 -11.85 -6.08
N PHE A 146 -1.35 -12.39 -7.30
CA PHE A 146 -0.76 -13.69 -7.61
C PHE A 146 0.73 -13.56 -7.88
N ILE A 147 1.53 -14.54 -7.45
CA ILE A 147 2.97 -14.58 -7.69
C ILE A 147 3.33 -15.90 -8.39
N ASP A 148 4.47 -15.90 -9.09
CA ASP A 148 5.03 -17.13 -9.63
C ASP A 148 5.57 -18.02 -8.50
N CYS A 149 4.97 -19.19 -8.32
CA CYS A 149 5.36 -20.15 -7.30
C CYS A 149 6.82 -20.63 -7.42
N ASP A 150 7.38 -20.61 -8.62
CA ASP A 150 8.75 -21.09 -8.88
C ASP A 150 9.81 -20.04 -8.50
N ASN A 151 9.41 -18.78 -8.36
CA ASN A 151 10.32 -17.68 -8.05
C ASN A 151 10.31 -17.26 -6.58
N ILE A 152 9.67 -18.03 -5.68
CA ILE A 152 9.53 -17.64 -4.27
C ILE A 152 10.89 -17.41 -3.61
N ALA A 153 11.85 -18.32 -3.83
CA ALA A 153 13.18 -18.24 -3.22
C ALA A 153 14.00 -17.00 -3.67
N GLY A 154 13.63 -16.38 -4.79
CA GLY A 154 14.28 -15.18 -5.31
C GLY A 154 13.72 -13.87 -4.76
N MET A 155 12.62 -13.91 -4.01
CA MET A 155 11.95 -12.72 -3.50
C MET A 155 12.68 -12.13 -2.26
N PRO A 156 12.55 -10.82 -2.00
CA PRO A 156 13.24 -10.19 -0.88
C PRO A 156 12.53 -10.43 0.46
N TYR A 157 13.30 -10.37 1.55
CA TYR A 157 12.70 -10.24 2.89
C TYR A 157 11.99 -8.90 3.03
N ILE A 158 10.78 -8.92 3.58
CA ILE A 158 10.01 -7.70 3.90
C ILE A 158 10.03 -7.53 5.41
N SER A 159 10.45 -6.35 5.89
CA SER A 159 10.64 -6.11 7.33
C SER A 159 9.74 -5.00 7.85
N PHE A 160 9.08 -5.27 8.98
CA PHE A 160 8.34 -4.26 9.74
C PHE A 160 9.22 -3.69 10.84
N THR A 161 9.22 -2.37 11.02
CA THR A 161 9.89 -1.73 12.16
C THR A 161 8.85 -1.36 13.21
N ILE A 162 8.87 -2.05 14.36
CA ILE A 162 7.93 -1.85 15.46
C ILE A 162 8.75 -1.61 16.73
N GLY A 163 8.55 -0.47 17.40
CA GLY A 163 9.32 -0.11 18.60
C GLY A 163 10.84 -0.12 18.38
N ASN A 164 11.31 0.41 17.25
CA ASN A 164 12.72 0.42 16.81
C ASN A 164 13.36 -0.98 16.63
N LYS A 165 12.57 -2.05 16.57
CA LYS A 165 13.04 -3.40 16.26
C LYS A 165 12.53 -3.83 14.88
N SER A 166 13.39 -4.55 14.15
CA SER A 166 13.06 -5.10 12.83
C SER A 166 12.46 -6.50 12.96
N PHE A 167 11.36 -6.73 12.26
CA PHE A 167 10.62 -7.98 12.19
C PHE A 167 10.56 -8.44 10.71
N PRO A 168 11.61 -9.12 10.22
CA PRO A 168 11.66 -9.63 8.85
C PRO A 168 10.69 -10.82 8.64
N LEU A 169 10.01 -10.85 7.50
CA LEU A 169 9.28 -11.99 6.98
C LEU A 169 10.04 -12.54 5.78
N SER A 170 10.26 -13.86 5.75
CA SER A 170 10.83 -14.54 4.59
C SER A 170 9.80 -14.65 3.45
N PRO A 171 10.25 -14.86 2.20
CA PRO A 171 9.38 -15.14 1.07
C PRO A 171 8.29 -16.18 1.32
N GLU A 172 8.64 -17.26 2.01
CA GLU A 172 7.74 -18.35 2.35
C GLU A 172 6.72 -17.92 3.41
N GLN A 173 7.10 -17.04 4.34
CA GLN A 173 6.23 -16.58 5.43
C GLN A 173 5.19 -15.56 4.99
N TYR A 174 5.40 -14.84 3.89
CA TYR A 174 4.40 -13.90 3.37
C TYR A 174 3.71 -14.40 2.09
N THR A 175 3.95 -15.65 1.69
CA THR A 175 3.31 -16.26 0.52
C THR A 175 2.35 -17.35 0.95
N LEU A 176 1.10 -17.27 0.50
CA LEU A 176 0.13 -18.35 0.65
C LEU A 176 0.15 -19.25 -0.59
N ARG A 177 0.30 -20.55 -0.38
CA ARG A 177 0.13 -21.59 -1.42
C ARG A 177 -1.27 -22.18 -1.28
N VAL A 178 -2.10 -21.98 -2.29
CA VAL A 178 -3.47 -22.51 -2.36
C VAL A 178 -3.47 -23.65 -3.36
N GLU A 179 -3.82 -24.85 -2.91
CA GLU A 179 -3.99 -25.99 -3.81
C GLU A 179 -5.35 -25.91 -4.48
N GLU A 180 -5.35 -25.68 -5.80
CA GLU A 180 -6.54 -25.69 -6.64
C GLU A 180 -6.60 -26.98 -7.45
N ASN A 181 -7.78 -27.30 -8.00
CA ASN A 181 -7.99 -28.55 -8.76
C ASN A 181 -7.04 -28.75 -9.96
N TYR A 182 -6.39 -27.69 -10.42
CA TYR A 182 -5.52 -27.68 -11.60
C TYR A 182 -4.06 -27.35 -11.29
N GLY A 183 -3.68 -27.29 -10.00
CA GLY A 183 -2.32 -27.01 -9.55
C GLY A 183 -2.27 -26.04 -8.37
N THR A 184 -1.07 -25.77 -7.90
CA THR A 184 -0.82 -24.84 -6.79
C THR A 184 -0.80 -23.40 -7.30
N VAL A 185 -1.56 -22.53 -6.66
CA VAL A 185 -1.58 -21.08 -6.90
C VAL A 185 -0.90 -20.37 -5.73
N CYS A 186 0.02 -19.45 -6.01
CA CYS A 186 0.70 -18.67 -4.99
C CYS A 186 0.14 -17.25 -4.94
N VAL A 187 -0.23 -16.82 -3.73
CA VAL A 187 -0.86 -15.52 -3.46
C VAL A 187 0.01 -14.74 -2.47
N SER A 188 0.25 -13.48 -2.79
CA SER A 188 0.89 -12.52 -1.89
C SER A 188 0.02 -12.30 -0.65
N GLY A 189 0.66 -12.37 0.52
CA GLY A 189 0.06 -12.02 1.81
C GLY A 189 -0.27 -10.57 2.01
N PHE A 190 0.15 -9.70 1.10
CA PHE A 190 -0.08 -8.27 1.22
C PHE A 190 -1.38 -7.86 0.54
N GLY A 191 -2.18 -7.09 1.25
CA GLY A 191 -3.44 -6.52 0.78
C GLY A 191 -3.47 -5.01 0.91
N ALA A 192 -4.28 -4.36 0.07
CA ALA A 192 -4.60 -2.95 0.24
C ALA A 192 -5.99 -2.84 0.87
N LEU A 193 -6.08 -2.14 1.99
CA LEU A 193 -7.33 -1.75 2.63
C LEU A 193 -7.53 -0.26 2.38
N ASP A 194 -8.60 0.13 1.70
CA ASP A 194 -8.91 1.56 1.51
C ASP A 194 -9.54 2.12 2.80
N VAL A 195 -8.70 2.47 3.78
CA VAL A 195 -9.16 3.13 5.03
C VAL A 195 -9.11 4.65 4.85
N PRO A 196 -10.27 5.33 4.78
CA PRO A 196 -10.27 6.78 4.65
C PRO A 196 -9.76 7.48 5.93
N PRO A 197 -9.20 8.69 5.82
CA PRO A 197 -8.94 9.56 6.97
C PRO A 197 -10.20 9.73 7.85
N PRO A 198 -10.09 9.84 9.18
CA PRO A 198 -8.88 10.08 9.98
C PRO A 198 -8.20 8.80 10.54
N GLN A 199 -8.69 7.61 10.19
CA GLN A 199 -8.25 6.35 10.82
C GLN A 199 -6.93 5.83 10.22
N GLY A 200 -6.67 6.14 8.95
CA GLY A 200 -5.40 5.85 8.29
C GLY A 200 -4.34 6.95 8.47
N PRO A 201 -3.07 6.68 8.14
CA PRO A 201 -2.55 5.43 7.61
C PRO A 201 -2.34 4.38 8.71
N LEU A 202 -2.81 3.16 8.48
CA LEU A 202 -2.65 2.02 9.40
C LEU A 202 -2.14 0.77 8.67
N TRP A 203 -1.62 -0.18 9.44
CA TRP A 203 -1.36 -1.55 9.00
C TRP A 203 -2.21 -2.50 9.84
N VAL A 204 -2.79 -3.51 9.19
CA VAL A 204 -3.40 -4.66 9.86
C VAL A 204 -2.44 -5.83 9.72
N LEU A 205 -1.90 -6.31 10.84
CA LEU A 205 -0.97 -7.43 10.89
C LEU A 205 -1.74 -8.72 11.20
N GLY A 206 -2.18 -9.44 10.16
CA GLY A 206 -2.95 -10.69 10.28
C GLY A 206 -2.09 -11.94 10.48
N ASP A 207 -2.68 -13.11 10.22
CA ASP A 207 -2.12 -14.40 10.65
C ASP A 207 -0.74 -14.73 10.07
N LEU A 208 -0.35 -14.20 8.90
CA LEU A 208 1.03 -14.40 8.41
C LEU A 208 2.06 -13.76 9.34
N PHE A 209 1.79 -12.56 9.83
CA PHE A 209 2.69 -11.89 10.77
C PHE A 209 2.62 -12.57 12.14
N LEU A 210 1.41 -12.87 12.62
CA LEU A 210 1.20 -13.52 13.92
C LEU A 210 1.69 -14.97 13.95
N GLY A 211 1.75 -15.65 12.80
CA GLY A 211 2.32 -16.98 12.63
C GLY A 211 3.85 -16.95 12.66
N ALA A 212 4.48 -15.91 12.10
CA ALA A 212 5.92 -15.71 12.19
C ALA A 212 6.39 -15.24 13.58
N TYR A 213 5.51 -14.52 14.31
CA TYR A 213 5.84 -13.89 15.58
C TYR A 213 4.79 -14.18 16.66
N HIS A 214 5.21 -14.88 17.71
CA HIS A 214 4.41 -15.03 18.92
C HIS A 214 4.03 -13.65 19.47
N THR A 215 2.74 -13.44 19.64
CA THR A 215 2.16 -12.15 20.01
C THR A 215 1.47 -12.23 21.36
N VAL A 216 1.84 -11.35 22.28
CA VAL A 216 1.25 -11.25 23.61
C VAL A 216 0.48 -9.94 23.73
N PHE A 217 -0.82 -10.05 24.02
CA PHE A 217 -1.69 -8.91 24.33
C PHE A 217 -1.74 -8.74 25.85
N ASP A 218 -0.94 -7.81 26.37
CA ASP A 218 -0.88 -7.50 27.81
C ASP A 218 -1.87 -6.37 28.12
N PHE A 219 -3.11 -6.76 28.41
CA PHE A 219 -4.18 -5.82 28.76
C PHE A 219 -3.87 -5.03 30.04
N GLY A 220 -3.19 -5.66 31.02
CA GLY A 220 -2.84 -5.01 32.28
C GLY A 220 -1.90 -3.82 32.11
N ASN A 221 -1.02 -3.88 31.11
CA ASN A 221 -0.09 -2.78 30.77
C ASN A 221 -0.41 -2.07 29.45
N LEU A 222 -1.58 -2.36 28.84
CA LEU A 222 -2.02 -1.81 27.55
C LEU A 222 -0.94 -1.83 26.46
N ARG A 223 -0.27 -2.98 26.31
CA ARG A 223 0.82 -3.15 25.34
C ARG A 223 0.72 -4.47 24.59
N VAL A 224 1.34 -4.49 23.41
CA VAL A 224 1.53 -5.69 22.61
C VAL A 224 3.02 -6.01 22.55
N GLY A 225 3.37 -7.28 22.76
CA GLY A 225 4.74 -7.79 22.67
C GLY A 225 4.87 -8.84 21.57
N PHE A 226 6.01 -8.81 20.87
CA PHE A 226 6.32 -9.75 19.80
C PHE A 226 7.64 -10.49 20.10
N ALA A 227 7.66 -11.80 19.84
CA ALA A 227 8.85 -12.64 19.86
C ALA A 227 8.82 -13.60 18.66
N LYS A 228 9.98 -14.12 18.23
CA LYS A 228 10.02 -15.10 17.14
C LYS A 228 9.20 -16.35 17.54
N ALA A 229 8.32 -16.83 16.65
CA ALA A 229 7.61 -18.09 16.87
C ALA A 229 8.58 -19.28 16.92
N ALA A 230 8.19 -20.34 17.65
CA ALA A 230 9.02 -21.52 17.90
C ALA A 230 9.10 -22.45 16.69
#